data_AF-A0A1G9ZJF1-F1
#
_entry.id   AF-A0A1G9ZJF1-F1
#
_cell.length_a   1.000
_cell.length_b   1.000
_cell.length_c   1.000
_cell.angle_alpha   90.00
_cell.angle_beta   90.00
_cell.angle_gamma   90.00
#
_symmetry.space_group_name_H-M   'P 1'
#
loop_
_entity.id
_entity.type
_entity.pdbx_description
1 polymer ?
#
loop_
_entity_poly.entity_id
_entity_poly.type
_entity_poly.pdbx_seq_one_letter_code
_entity_poly.pdbx_strand_id
1 'polypeptide(L)'
;MTASSVLDRRRLLLTGAALAGGAALGSEPIAAPRDTAPVPSAAVAQLALRPPMGWNSWNSFATTITEAQALETAQIMAAKLLPAGYDIFTVDIQWYEPNASSYDYSATPQPTLDGYGRLLPAPNRFPSSAGGAGFAPLAQQIHDLGLRFGIHLMRGIPRLAVERNLPILGTPYRAADIADRTNGCHWNPDMWGVDMAKPGAQAYYDSVFKLYASWGLDFIKVDDMSYPYDRHAAEIEAIHAAIQRCGRPIILSLSPGETPLLQGDHVSRHAQMWRIADDFWDEWPMLEAQFVRLENWTPYRRPGAWPDADMLPLGRLALGQRDTRFTPDEQRTVMTLWSIARSPLIMGGDLRHLDDATLALLTNREVLAVNQASTDNRPHDVAWGLRIWSARAEGSEDRYVALFHPGDKLNPDRKPREVGIPLDQLGLTGTVKVRDLWAGRDLGTVSNGVAATLPVHGSALYRLTPA
;
A
#
# COMPACT_ATOMS: atom_id res chain seq x y z
N MET A 1 56.02 3.27 -8.05
CA MET A 1 55.89 3.04 -9.51
C MET A 1 54.41 3.16 -9.83
N THR A 2 53.95 4.39 -10.15
CA THR A 2 53.59 4.87 -11.51
C THR A 2 52.23 4.29 -11.94
N ALA A 3 51.13 5.03 -11.76
CA ALA A 3 50.62 6.16 -12.57
C ALA A 3 49.74 5.70 -13.76
N SER A 4 48.49 6.18 -13.74
CA SER A 4 47.71 6.81 -14.82
C SER A 4 47.67 6.15 -16.22
N SER A 5 46.46 5.97 -16.77
CA SER A 5 46.02 6.83 -17.89
C SER A 5 44.60 6.51 -18.37
N VAL A 6 43.80 7.58 -18.42
CA VAL A 6 42.63 7.79 -19.28
C VAL A 6 43.10 7.80 -20.74
N LEU A 7 42.28 7.30 -21.69
CA LEU A 7 42.29 7.79 -23.08
C LEU A 7 40.93 7.55 -23.77
N ASP A 8 40.22 8.65 -23.94
CA ASP A 8 39.17 8.91 -24.93
C ASP A 8 39.77 8.91 -26.35
N ARG A 9 38.99 8.49 -27.36
CA ARG A 9 39.23 8.84 -28.78
C ARG A 9 38.02 8.57 -29.66
N ARG A 10 37.27 9.65 -29.93
CA ARG A 10 36.39 9.82 -31.09
C ARG A 10 37.17 9.97 -32.41
N ARG A 11 36.45 9.67 -33.51
CA ARG A 11 36.55 10.14 -34.93
C ARG A 11 37.21 9.20 -35.95
N LEU A 12 36.48 8.87 -37.03
CA LEU A 12 36.64 9.36 -38.43
C LEU A 12 35.54 8.74 -39.32
N LEU A 13 34.65 9.53 -39.97
CA LEU A 13 34.64 10.00 -41.37
C LEU A 13 34.54 8.85 -42.42
N LEU A 14 33.40 8.63 -43.08
CA LEU A 14 32.80 9.28 -44.27
C LEU A 14 33.35 8.80 -45.64
N THR A 15 32.39 8.53 -46.54
CA THR A 15 32.40 8.50 -48.02
C THR A 15 32.77 7.23 -48.79
N GLY A 16 31.89 6.90 -49.75
CA GLY A 16 32.12 5.93 -50.83
C GLY A 16 30.83 5.56 -51.56
N ALA A 17 30.37 6.40 -52.49
CA ALA A 17 29.30 6.07 -53.45
C ALA A 17 29.92 5.82 -54.84
N ALA A 18 29.48 4.77 -55.54
CA ALA A 18 29.35 4.73 -57.00
C ALA A 18 28.67 3.42 -57.48
N LEU A 19 27.94 3.56 -58.59
CA LEU A 19 26.95 2.66 -59.19
C LEU A 19 27.52 1.59 -60.15
N ALA A 20 26.80 0.47 -60.26
CA ALA A 20 26.41 -0.27 -61.48
C ALA A 20 25.58 -1.48 -61.00
N GLY A 21 24.43 -1.91 -61.51
CA GLY A 21 23.76 -1.75 -62.80
C GLY A 21 23.29 -3.15 -63.24
N GLY A 22 21.97 -3.41 -63.26
CA GLY A 22 21.40 -4.52 -64.06
C GLY A 22 20.43 -5.48 -63.38
N ALA A 23 19.33 -5.73 -64.13
CA ALA A 23 18.34 -6.81 -64.04
C ALA A 23 17.20 -6.68 -63.01
N ALA A 24 16.08 -6.13 -63.48
CA ALA A 24 14.76 -6.28 -62.89
C ALA A 24 14.20 -7.68 -63.18
N LEU A 25 13.84 -8.40 -62.11
CA LEU A 25 12.92 -9.53 -62.13
C LEU A 25 11.81 -9.18 -61.12
N GLY A 26 10.57 -9.19 -61.59
CA GLY A 26 9.40 -8.81 -60.81
C GLY A 26 9.18 -9.75 -59.62
N SER A 27 9.10 -9.17 -58.43
CA SER A 27 8.51 -9.78 -57.25
C SER A 27 7.23 -9.00 -56.92
N GLU A 28 6.12 -9.71 -56.81
CA GLU A 28 4.87 -9.13 -56.30
C GLU A 28 5.06 -8.62 -54.86
N PRO A 29 4.44 -7.49 -54.48
CA PRO A 29 4.54 -7.00 -53.12
C PRO A 29 3.77 -7.93 -52.18
N ILE A 30 4.48 -8.52 -51.23
CA ILE A 30 3.89 -9.16 -50.05
C ILE A 30 3.08 -8.08 -49.33
N ALA A 31 1.77 -8.30 -49.19
CA ALA A 31 0.89 -7.42 -48.46
C ALA A 31 1.40 -7.26 -47.01
N ALA A 32 1.67 -6.02 -46.61
CA ALA A 32 2.00 -5.69 -45.24
C ALA A 32 0.86 -6.14 -44.30
N PRO A 33 1.16 -6.65 -43.09
CA PRO A 33 0.14 -6.94 -42.11
C PRO A 33 -0.66 -5.66 -41.85
N ARG A 34 -1.99 -5.77 -41.95
CA ARG A 34 -2.90 -4.66 -41.68
C ARG A 34 -2.68 -4.23 -40.24
N ASP A 35 -2.20 -2.99 -40.05
CA ASP A 35 -2.20 -2.30 -38.78
C ASP A 35 -3.59 -2.43 -38.16
N THR A 36 -3.68 -3.19 -37.07
CA THR A 36 -4.85 -3.16 -36.20
C THR A 36 -4.91 -1.75 -35.63
N ALA A 37 -5.92 -0.99 -36.02
CA ALA A 37 -6.19 0.33 -35.48
C ALA A 37 -6.15 0.27 -33.94
N PRO A 38 -5.49 1.22 -33.26
CA PRO A 38 -5.47 1.25 -31.81
C PRO A 38 -6.91 1.35 -31.31
N VAL A 39 -7.34 0.35 -30.55
CA VAL A 39 -8.57 0.42 -29.77
C VAL A 39 -8.44 1.68 -28.90
N PRO A 40 -9.42 2.58 -28.89
CA PRO A 40 -9.37 3.74 -28.01
C PRO A 40 -9.29 3.22 -26.58
N SER A 41 -8.12 3.39 -25.95
CA SER A 41 -7.99 3.20 -24.51
C SER A 41 -8.89 4.26 -23.89
N ALA A 42 -10.07 3.84 -23.41
CA ALA A 42 -10.83 4.67 -22.49
C ALA A 42 -9.85 5.06 -21.38
N ALA A 43 -9.62 6.37 -21.19
CA ALA A 43 -8.71 6.85 -20.18
C ALA A 43 -9.10 6.20 -18.85
N VAL A 44 -8.29 5.25 -18.38
CA VAL A 44 -8.56 4.53 -17.13
C VAL A 44 -8.55 5.61 -16.05
N ALA A 45 -9.69 5.80 -15.39
CA ALA A 45 -9.79 6.76 -14.31
C ALA A 45 -8.69 6.45 -13.28
N GLN A 46 -7.87 7.45 -12.97
CA GLN A 46 -6.76 7.27 -12.04
C GLN A 46 -7.30 6.84 -10.67
N LEU A 47 -6.91 5.64 -10.23
CA LEU A 47 -7.33 5.08 -8.95
C LEU A 47 -6.56 5.72 -7.79
N ALA A 48 -7.17 5.69 -6.60
CA ALA A 48 -6.57 6.16 -5.35
C ALA A 48 -6.00 7.60 -5.44
N LEU A 49 -6.79 8.55 -5.94
CA LEU A 49 -6.38 9.98 -5.98
C LEU A 49 -6.02 10.55 -4.62
N ARG A 50 -6.50 9.93 -3.54
CA ARG A 50 -6.15 10.17 -2.14
C ARG A 50 -5.58 8.88 -1.51
N PRO A 51 -4.79 8.98 -0.43
CA PRO A 51 -4.35 7.79 0.29
C PRO A 51 -5.56 6.94 0.67
N PRO A 52 -5.57 5.64 0.34
CA PRO A 52 -6.62 4.72 0.75
C PRO A 52 -6.88 4.76 2.26
N MET A 53 -8.15 4.73 2.67
CA MET A 53 -8.58 4.63 4.06
C MET A 53 -9.44 3.37 4.21
N GLY A 54 -9.19 2.57 5.24
CA GLY A 54 -9.86 1.29 5.35
C GLY A 54 -9.62 0.53 6.64
N TRP A 55 -9.95 -0.75 6.61
CA TRP A 55 -9.74 -1.70 7.67
C TRP A 55 -9.16 -3.00 7.09
N ASN A 56 -8.31 -3.67 7.87
CA ASN A 56 -7.70 -4.94 7.50
C ASN A 56 -7.70 -5.91 8.69
N SER A 57 -7.96 -7.19 8.42
CA SER A 57 -8.13 -8.21 9.46
C SER A 57 -6.84 -8.71 10.13
N TRP A 58 -5.64 -8.40 9.63
CA TRP A 58 -4.39 -9.03 10.10
C TRP A 58 -4.11 -8.80 11.58
N ASN A 59 -4.02 -7.55 12.04
CA ASN A 59 -3.59 -7.29 13.43
C ASN A 59 -4.61 -7.76 14.48
N SER A 60 -5.86 -7.98 14.09
CA SER A 60 -6.96 -8.42 14.97
C SER A 60 -7.23 -9.91 14.87
N PHE A 61 -7.37 -10.44 13.66
CA PHE A 61 -7.81 -11.81 13.39
C PHE A 61 -6.72 -12.73 12.83
N ALA A 62 -5.51 -12.24 12.56
CA ALA A 62 -4.46 -13.00 11.88
C ALA A 62 -5.02 -13.68 10.60
N THR A 63 -4.82 -14.99 10.46
CA THR A 63 -5.34 -15.79 9.34
C THR A 63 -6.78 -16.28 9.52
N THR A 64 -7.47 -15.94 10.61
CA THR A 64 -8.60 -16.73 11.14
C THR A 64 -10.00 -16.16 10.91
N ILE A 65 -10.12 -14.95 10.34
CA ILE A 65 -11.42 -14.29 10.20
C ILE A 65 -12.44 -15.18 9.47
N THR A 66 -13.68 -15.17 9.98
CA THR A 66 -14.84 -15.87 9.39
C THR A 66 -15.78 -14.88 8.70
N GLU A 67 -16.67 -15.37 7.84
CA GLU A 67 -17.66 -14.54 7.16
C GLU A 67 -18.58 -13.79 8.12
N ALA A 68 -19.04 -14.44 9.20
CA ALA A 68 -19.89 -13.80 10.19
C ALA A 68 -19.17 -12.61 10.87
N GLN A 69 -17.90 -12.81 11.27
CA GLN A 69 -17.07 -11.74 11.83
C GLN A 69 -16.78 -10.64 10.81
N ALA A 70 -16.57 -11.01 9.55
CA ALA A 70 -16.34 -10.05 8.48
C ALA A 70 -17.56 -9.15 8.27
N LEU A 71 -18.76 -9.72 8.19
CA LEU A 71 -20.01 -8.96 8.03
C LEU A 71 -20.30 -8.06 9.25
N GLU A 72 -20.12 -8.58 10.47
CA GLU A 72 -20.29 -7.79 11.69
C GLU A 72 -19.31 -6.60 11.72
N THR A 73 -18.03 -6.84 11.41
CA THR A 73 -17.00 -5.80 11.37
C THR A 73 -17.29 -4.78 10.28
N ALA A 74 -17.73 -5.21 9.09
CA ALA A 74 -18.10 -4.33 7.99
C ALA A 74 -19.31 -3.44 8.34
N GLN A 75 -20.32 -3.97 9.02
CA GLN A 75 -21.47 -3.18 9.50
C GLN A 75 -21.03 -2.10 10.49
N ILE A 76 -20.13 -2.42 11.42
CA ILE A 76 -19.57 -1.45 12.36
C ILE A 76 -18.74 -0.38 11.62
N MET A 77 -17.89 -0.81 10.68
CA MET A 77 -17.10 0.10 9.85
C MET A 77 -17.98 1.07 9.07
N ALA A 78 -19.04 0.57 8.41
CA ALA A 78 -20.01 1.39 7.69
C ALA A 78 -20.73 2.40 8.60
N ALA A 79 -21.08 1.99 9.82
CA ALA A 79 -21.76 2.88 10.76
C ALA A 79 -20.83 3.93 11.39
N LYS A 80 -19.57 3.58 11.66
CA LYS A 80 -18.67 4.38 12.53
C LYS A 80 -17.55 5.08 11.78
N LEU A 81 -16.98 4.45 10.75
CA LEU A 81 -15.76 4.93 10.08
C LEU A 81 -16.01 5.40 8.63
N LEU A 82 -16.97 4.82 7.92
CA LEU A 82 -17.35 5.27 6.57
C LEU A 82 -17.76 6.76 6.51
N PRO A 83 -18.49 7.34 7.49
CA PRO A 83 -18.78 8.78 7.50
C PRO A 83 -17.53 9.67 7.62
N ALA A 84 -16.39 9.10 8.05
CA ALA A 84 -15.10 9.76 8.11
C ALA A 84 -14.20 9.45 6.89
N GLY A 85 -14.67 8.61 5.96
CA GLY A 85 -13.98 8.30 4.70
C GLY A 85 -13.30 6.94 4.64
N TYR A 86 -13.36 6.12 5.70
CA TYR A 86 -12.84 4.75 5.66
C TYR A 86 -13.80 3.85 4.91
N ASP A 87 -13.42 3.44 3.70
CA ASP A 87 -14.33 2.73 2.80
C ASP A 87 -13.79 1.41 2.26
N ILE A 88 -12.52 1.05 2.50
CA ILE A 88 -11.97 -0.24 2.06
C ILE A 88 -11.97 -1.27 3.18
N PHE A 89 -12.79 -2.32 3.07
CA PHE A 89 -12.80 -3.46 3.98
C PHE A 89 -11.97 -4.61 3.41
N THR A 90 -10.90 -5.04 4.11
CA THR A 90 -9.97 -6.06 3.61
C THR A 90 -9.94 -7.32 4.47
N VAL A 91 -10.19 -8.47 3.86
CA VAL A 91 -9.90 -9.79 4.45
C VAL A 91 -8.45 -10.15 4.12
N ASP A 92 -7.60 -10.22 5.16
CA ASP A 92 -6.17 -10.50 5.00
C ASP A 92 -5.87 -12.00 4.78
N ILE A 93 -4.60 -12.37 4.84
CA ILE A 93 -4.02 -13.60 4.30
C ILE A 93 -4.74 -14.88 4.74
N GLN A 94 -4.63 -15.90 3.87
CA GLN A 94 -5.07 -17.27 4.13
C GLN A 94 -6.58 -17.45 4.31
N TRP A 95 -7.42 -16.58 3.76
CA TRP A 95 -8.87 -16.83 3.60
C TRP A 95 -9.19 -18.13 2.83
N TYR A 96 -8.23 -18.63 2.05
CA TYR A 96 -8.29 -19.89 1.32
C TYR A 96 -7.88 -21.12 2.15
N GLU A 97 -7.24 -20.96 3.30
CA GLU A 97 -6.75 -22.06 4.14
C GLU A 97 -7.82 -22.43 5.18
N PRO A 98 -8.45 -23.62 5.08
CA PRO A 98 -9.58 -24.00 5.94
C PRO A 98 -9.18 -24.21 7.40
N ASN A 99 -7.91 -24.55 7.67
CA ASN A 99 -7.41 -24.88 9.01
C ASN A 99 -6.56 -23.75 9.64
N ALA A 100 -6.58 -22.56 9.05
CA ALA A 100 -5.84 -21.41 9.56
C ALA A 100 -6.35 -21.03 10.96
N SER A 101 -5.44 -20.86 11.92
CA SER A 101 -5.81 -20.78 13.36
C SER A 101 -5.05 -19.74 14.17
N SER A 102 -4.02 -19.09 13.61
CA SER A 102 -3.19 -18.13 14.34
C SER A 102 -2.38 -17.23 13.40
N TYR A 103 -1.34 -16.57 13.92
CA TYR A 103 -0.32 -15.88 13.12
C TYR A 103 0.68 -16.83 12.44
N ASP A 104 0.69 -18.11 12.85
CA ASP A 104 1.56 -19.12 12.28
C ASP A 104 0.93 -19.79 11.05
N TYR A 105 1.77 -20.09 10.07
CA TYR A 105 1.38 -20.78 8.84
C TYR A 105 1.68 -22.29 8.95
N SER A 106 0.77 -23.12 8.44
CA SER A 106 1.01 -24.57 8.32
C SER A 106 2.21 -24.82 7.41
N ALA A 107 3.13 -25.71 7.83
CA ALA A 107 4.26 -26.13 6.98
C ALA A 107 3.83 -26.92 5.73
N THR A 108 2.62 -27.50 5.76
CA THR A 108 2.02 -28.24 4.66
C THR A 108 0.59 -27.71 4.41
N PRO A 109 0.47 -26.51 3.81
CA PRO A 109 -0.82 -25.87 3.61
C PRO A 109 -1.68 -26.68 2.64
N GLN A 110 -3.00 -26.67 2.86
CA GLN A 110 -3.99 -27.35 2.03
C GLN A 110 -5.05 -26.34 1.60
N PRO A 111 -4.66 -25.35 0.78
CA PRO A 111 -5.56 -24.27 0.41
C PRO A 111 -6.71 -24.80 -0.44
N THR A 112 -7.86 -24.13 -0.34
CA THR A 112 -9.00 -24.37 -1.21
C THR A 112 -8.67 -23.83 -2.60
N LEU A 113 -8.78 -24.69 -3.61
CA LEU A 113 -8.44 -24.38 -5.01
C LEU A 113 -9.60 -24.73 -5.93
N ASP A 114 -9.72 -24.00 -7.03
CA ASP A 114 -10.53 -24.44 -8.17
C ASP A 114 -9.76 -25.43 -9.07
N GLY A 115 -10.42 -25.91 -10.12
CA GLY A 115 -9.84 -26.84 -11.09
C GLY A 115 -8.72 -26.25 -11.96
N TYR A 116 -8.43 -24.95 -11.85
CA TYR A 116 -7.41 -24.23 -12.62
C TYR A 116 -6.25 -23.71 -11.76
N GLY A 117 -6.16 -24.16 -10.50
CA GLY A 117 -5.10 -23.77 -9.59
C GLY A 117 -5.25 -22.37 -9.00
N ARG A 118 -6.44 -21.77 -9.05
CA ARG A 118 -6.73 -20.47 -8.44
C ARG A 118 -7.26 -20.67 -7.02
N LEU A 119 -6.81 -19.83 -6.08
CA LEU A 119 -7.25 -19.86 -4.69
C LEU A 119 -8.74 -19.47 -4.57
N LEU A 120 -9.47 -20.23 -3.75
CA LEU A 120 -10.88 -20.00 -3.42
C LEU A 120 -11.04 -19.83 -1.90
N PRO A 121 -12.04 -19.07 -1.43
CA PRO A 121 -12.33 -18.99 -0.01
C PRO A 121 -12.72 -20.35 0.56
N ALA A 122 -12.24 -20.61 1.78
CA ALA A 122 -12.51 -21.85 2.47
C ALA A 122 -13.99 -21.88 2.93
N PRO A 123 -14.84 -22.79 2.41
CA PRO A 123 -16.28 -22.72 2.66
C PRO A 123 -16.69 -22.97 4.12
N ASN A 124 -15.83 -23.62 4.92
CA ASN A 124 -16.06 -23.78 6.37
C ASN A 124 -15.95 -22.44 7.13
N ARG A 125 -15.19 -21.48 6.60
CA ARG A 125 -15.03 -20.13 7.17
C ARG A 125 -15.89 -19.08 6.46
N PHE A 126 -16.13 -19.29 5.18
CA PHE A 126 -16.97 -18.44 4.33
C PHE A 126 -18.08 -19.26 3.67
N PRO A 127 -19.13 -19.64 4.42
CA PRO A 127 -20.20 -20.52 3.91
C PRO A 127 -20.88 -20.02 2.63
N SER A 128 -21.02 -18.70 2.42
CA SER A 128 -21.65 -18.18 1.19
C SER A 128 -20.82 -18.44 -0.07
N SER A 129 -19.55 -18.78 0.08
CA SER A 129 -18.68 -19.11 -1.06
C SER A 129 -18.88 -20.49 -1.65
N ALA A 130 -19.66 -21.34 -0.99
CA ALA A 130 -19.97 -22.69 -1.44
C ALA A 130 -20.57 -22.71 -2.85
N GLY A 131 -20.46 -23.86 -3.53
CA GLY A 131 -21.01 -24.03 -4.89
C GLY A 131 -20.30 -23.22 -5.97
N GLY A 132 -19.09 -22.72 -5.71
CA GLY A 132 -18.30 -21.94 -6.67
C GLY A 132 -18.64 -20.45 -6.71
N ALA A 133 -19.42 -19.95 -5.75
CA ALA A 133 -19.75 -18.53 -5.66
C ALA A 133 -18.53 -17.66 -5.29
N GLY A 134 -17.53 -18.25 -4.63
CA GLY A 134 -16.34 -17.54 -4.18
C GLY A 134 -16.72 -16.38 -3.27
N PHE A 135 -16.08 -15.22 -3.43
CA PHE A 135 -16.40 -14.06 -2.60
C PHE A 135 -17.55 -13.20 -3.11
N ALA A 136 -18.17 -13.50 -4.26
CA ALA A 136 -19.21 -12.65 -4.82
C ALA A 136 -20.36 -12.32 -3.84
N PRO A 137 -20.89 -13.28 -3.05
CA PRO A 137 -21.97 -12.96 -2.11
C PRO A 137 -21.54 -12.07 -0.94
N LEU A 138 -20.31 -12.25 -0.43
CA LEU A 138 -19.77 -11.40 0.63
C LEU A 138 -19.45 -9.99 0.11
N ALA A 139 -18.86 -9.91 -1.08
CA ALA A 139 -18.58 -8.65 -1.75
C ALA A 139 -19.85 -7.82 -1.96
N GLN A 140 -20.93 -8.45 -2.45
CA GLN A 140 -22.22 -7.79 -2.61
C GLN A 140 -22.76 -7.23 -1.29
N GLN A 141 -22.71 -8.00 -0.20
CA GLN A 141 -23.14 -7.53 1.12
C GLN A 141 -22.29 -6.35 1.62
N ILE A 142 -20.99 -6.35 1.35
CA ILE A 142 -20.10 -5.24 1.71
C ILE A 142 -20.39 -4.00 0.85
N HIS A 143 -20.65 -4.18 -0.44
CA HIS A 143 -21.07 -3.10 -1.35
C HIS A 143 -22.42 -2.50 -0.97
N ASP A 144 -23.38 -3.32 -0.51
CA ASP A 144 -24.69 -2.85 -0.04
C ASP A 144 -24.58 -1.96 1.22
N LEU A 145 -23.48 -2.08 1.98
CA LEU A 145 -23.14 -1.18 3.09
C LEU A 145 -22.46 0.14 2.64
N GLY A 146 -22.20 0.29 1.33
CA GLY A 146 -21.47 1.43 0.77
C GLY A 146 -19.96 1.34 0.90
N LEU A 147 -19.43 0.17 1.29
CA LEU A 147 -18.00 -0.10 1.39
C LEU A 147 -17.47 -0.72 0.09
N ARG A 148 -16.16 -0.61 -0.11
CA ARG A 148 -15.37 -1.34 -1.12
C ARG A 148 -14.77 -2.59 -0.48
N PHE A 149 -14.73 -3.69 -1.21
CA PHE A 149 -14.24 -4.96 -0.68
C PHE A 149 -12.86 -5.32 -1.24
N GLY A 150 -11.96 -5.73 -0.35
CA GLY A 150 -10.64 -6.20 -0.72
C GLY A 150 -10.22 -7.50 -0.06
N ILE A 151 -9.23 -8.13 -0.68
CA ILE A 151 -8.59 -9.34 -0.15
C ILE A 151 -7.08 -9.22 -0.20
N HIS A 152 -6.44 -10.05 0.60
CA HIS A 152 -5.03 -10.38 0.46
C HIS A 152 -4.79 -11.47 -0.60
N LEU A 153 -3.63 -11.46 -1.24
CA LEU A 153 -3.13 -12.52 -2.11
C LEU A 153 -1.64 -12.73 -1.89
N MET A 154 -1.18 -13.97 -1.81
CA MET A 154 0.26 -14.28 -1.90
C MET A 154 0.74 -14.25 -3.35
N ARG A 155 1.94 -13.69 -3.61
CA ARG A 155 2.60 -13.79 -4.91
C ARG A 155 2.67 -15.24 -5.40
N GLY A 156 2.46 -15.42 -6.70
CA GLY A 156 2.79 -16.63 -7.42
C GLY A 156 1.63 -17.62 -7.61
N ILE A 157 1.96 -18.90 -7.64
CA ILE A 157 1.05 -20.03 -7.90
C ILE A 157 1.08 -21.04 -6.74
N PRO A 158 -0.07 -21.60 -6.29
CA PRO A 158 -0.10 -22.50 -5.16
C PRO A 158 0.78 -23.74 -5.37
N ARG A 159 1.59 -24.10 -4.38
CA ARG A 159 2.45 -25.30 -4.45
C ARG A 159 1.60 -26.56 -4.70
N LEU A 160 0.42 -26.63 -4.09
CA LEU A 160 -0.54 -27.71 -4.29
C LEU A 160 -1.09 -27.77 -5.74
N ALA A 161 -1.27 -26.63 -6.40
CA ALA A 161 -1.67 -26.60 -7.81
C ALA A 161 -0.56 -27.13 -8.72
N VAL A 162 0.71 -26.82 -8.39
CA VAL A 162 1.90 -27.33 -9.08
C VAL A 162 2.09 -28.83 -8.86
N GLU A 163 1.91 -29.31 -7.62
CA GLU A 163 1.97 -30.73 -7.27
C GLU A 163 0.92 -31.55 -8.03
N ARG A 164 -0.32 -31.05 -8.07
CA ARG A 164 -1.42 -31.67 -8.84
C ARG A 164 -1.35 -31.39 -10.34
N ASN A 165 -0.40 -30.55 -10.76
CA ASN A 165 -0.20 -30.07 -12.11
C ASN A 165 -1.49 -29.62 -12.81
N LEU A 166 -2.27 -28.77 -12.12
CA LEU A 166 -3.58 -28.29 -12.58
C LEU A 166 -3.45 -27.46 -13.88
N PRO A 167 -4.44 -27.49 -14.77
CA PRO A 167 -4.42 -26.72 -16.02
C PRO A 167 -4.49 -25.21 -15.78
N ILE A 168 -3.81 -24.42 -16.62
CA ILE A 168 -3.96 -22.97 -16.65
C ILE A 168 -5.12 -22.62 -17.59
N LEU A 169 -6.14 -21.96 -17.05
CA LEU A 169 -7.38 -21.64 -17.76
C LEU A 169 -7.11 -20.95 -19.10
N GLY A 170 -7.70 -21.49 -20.18
CA GLY A 170 -7.62 -20.90 -21.52
C GLY A 170 -6.30 -21.16 -22.26
N THR A 171 -5.46 -22.06 -21.76
CA THR A 171 -4.16 -22.39 -22.38
C THR A 171 -3.91 -23.90 -22.43
N PRO A 172 -2.96 -24.37 -23.26
CA PRO A 172 -2.50 -25.77 -23.20
C PRO A 172 -1.51 -26.04 -22.05
N TYR A 173 -1.10 -25.01 -21.31
CA TYR A 173 -0.10 -25.10 -20.24
C TYR A 173 -0.71 -25.48 -18.89
N ARG A 174 0.14 -25.92 -17.98
CA ARG A 174 -0.21 -26.36 -16.63
C ARG A 174 0.64 -25.64 -15.58
N ALA A 175 0.21 -25.73 -14.33
CA ALA A 175 0.86 -25.08 -13.19
C ALA A 175 2.37 -25.38 -13.10
N ALA A 176 2.79 -26.63 -13.38
CA ALA A 176 4.21 -26.98 -13.33
C ALA A 176 5.05 -26.38 -14.48
N ASP A 177 4.43 -25.96 -15.58
CA ASP A 177 5.13 -25.38 -16.74
C ASP A 177 5.61 -23.94 -16.46
N ILE A 178 4.91 -23.24 -15.56
CA ILE A 178 5.13 -21.82 -15.26
C ILE A 178 5.71 -21.58 -13.86
N ALA A 179 5.80 -22.59 -13.00
CA ALA A 179 6.25 -22.42 -11.63
C ALA A 179 7.77 -22.25 -11.51
N ASP A 180 8.22 -21.18 -10.86
CA ASP A 180 9.59 -21.00 -10.40
C ASP A 180 9.76 -21.59 -8.99
N ARG A 181 10.19 -22.85 -8.94
CA ARG A 181 10.43 -23.58 -7.69
C ARG A 181 11.68 -23.11 -6.93
N THR A 182 12.48 -22.23 -7.51
CA THR A 182 13.64 -21.61 -6.84
C THR A 182 13.29 -20.28 -6.18
N ASN A 183 12.08 -19.79 -6.44
CA ASN A 183 11.60 -18.49 -6.00
C ASN A 183 10.27 -18.62 -5.25
N GLY A 184 10.29 -19.29 -4.10
CA GLY A 184 9.16 -19.30 -3.17
C GLY A 184 9.31 -18.22 -2.08
N CYS A 185 8.22 -17.92 -1.39
CA CYS A 185 8.24 -17.09 -0.19
C CYS A 185 9.01 -17.79 0.95
N HIS A 186 9.83 -17.03 1.70
CA HIS A 186 10.67 -17.57 2.77
C HIS A 186 9.95 -17.70 4.12
N TRP A 187 8.85 -16.97 4.32
CA TRP A 187 8.08 -16.95 5.58
C TRP A 187 6.70 -17.63 5.45
N ASN A 188 6.22 -17.91 4.24
CA ASN A 188 4.97 -18.61 3.99
C ASN A 188 5.17 -19.70 2.91
N PRO A 189 4.70 -20.95 3.15
CA PRO A 189 4.92 -22.07 2.23
C PRO A 189 3.82 -22.29 1.18
N ASP A 190 2.84 -21.40 1.04
CA ASP A 190 1.64 -21.62 0.22
C ASP A 190 1.96 -21.65 -1.28
N MET A 191 2.92 -20.83 -1.72
CA MET A 191 3.15 -20.52 -3.14
C MET A 191 4.57 -20.85 -3.62
N TRP A 192 4.69 -21.13 -4.92
CA TRP A 192 5.90 -20.91 -5.72
C TRP A 192 5.74 -19.62 -6.51
N GLY A 193 6.85 -18.96 -6.86
CA GLY A 193 6.82 -17.88 -7.83
C GLY A 193 6.37 -18.35 -9.21
N VAL A 194 5.96 -17.41 -10.06
CA VAL A 194 5.65 -17.67 -11.46
C VAL A 194 6.79 -17.14 -12.32
N ASP A 195 7.39 -18.02 -13.13
CA ASP A 195 8.39 -17.63 -14.12
C ASP A 195 7.69 -16.91 -15.29
N MET A 196 7.73 -15.58 -15.24
CA MET A 196 7.08 -14.72 -16.23
C MET A 196 7.67 -14.82 -17.64
N ALA A 197 8.80 -15.50 -17.84
CA ALA A 197 9.32 -15.80 -19.17
C ALA A 197 8.62 -17.01 -19.83
N LYS A 198 7.83 -17.78 -19.07
CA LYS A 198 7.14 -18.98 -19.58
C LYS A 198 5.84 -18.61 -20.29
N PRO A 199 5.52 -19.28 -21.42
CA PRO A 199 4.21 -19.12 -22.01
C PRO A 199 3.14 -19.67 -21.06
N GLY A 200 2.02 -18.95 -20.94
CA GLY A 200 0.95 -19.25 -19.97
C GLY A 200 1.07 -18.52 -18.63
N ALA A 201 2.24 -17.96 -18.27
CA ALA A 201 2.44 -17.26 -17.00
C ALA A 201 1.51 -16.03 -16.84
N GLN A 202 1.50 -15.14 -17.84
CA GLN A 202 0.57 -14.00 -17.82
C GLN A 202 -0.90 -14.45 -17.88
N ALA A 203 -1.20 -15.51 -18.62
CA ALA A 203 -2.57 -16.03 -18.72
C ALA A 203 -3.08 -16.56 -17.36
N TYR A 204 -2.19 -17.14 -16.54
CA TYR A 204 -2.53 -17.51 -15.17
C TYR A 204 -2.93 -16.28 -14.34
N TYR A 205 -2.11 -15.22 -14.29
CA TYR A 205 -2.47 -14.00 -13.59
C TYR A 205 -3.75 -13.33 -14.15
N ASP A 206 -3.89 -13.25 -15.47
CA ASP A 206 -5.10 -12.73 -16.12
C ASP A 206 -6.33 -13.54 -15.67
N SER A 207 -6.22 -14.86 -15.52
CA SER A 207 -7.30 -15.73 -15.05
C SER A 207 -7.64 -15.56 -13.56
N VAL A 208 -6.64 -15.26 -12.74
CA VAL A 208 -6.76 -15.00 -11.29
C VAL A 208 -7.49 -13.67 -11.08
N PHE A 209 -7.01 -12.59 -11.70
CA PHE A 209 -7.64 -11.28 -11.53
C PHE A 209 -9.01 -11.18 -12.23
N LYS A 210 -9.26 -11.95 -13.30
CA LYS A 210 -10.61 -12.09 -13.86
C LYS A 210 -11.58 -12.79 -12.91
N LEU A 211 -11.12 -13.78 -12.15
CA LEU A 211 -11.93 -14.40 -11.09
C LEU A 211 -12.26 -13.37 -10.00
N TYR A 212 -11.26 -12.64 -9.54
CA TYR A 212 -11.43 -11.64 -8.49
C TYR A 212 -12.32 -10.46 -8.92
N ALA A 213 -12.19 -10.02 -10.17
CA ALA A 213 -13.11 -9.05 -10.76
C ALA A 213 -14.55 -9.59 -10.83
N SER A 214 -14.73 -10.88 -11.13
CA SER A 214 -16.07 -11.52 -11.15
C SER A 214 -16.73 -11.62 -9.78
N TRP A 215 -15.94 -11.60 -8.70
CA TRP A 215 -16.47 -11.47 -7.34
C TRP A 215 -16.76 -10.03 -6.93
N GLY A 216 -16.39 -9.03 -7.74
CA GLY A 216 -16.60 -7.63 -7.41
C GLY A 216 -15.53 -7.03 -6.50
N LEU A 217 -14.32 -7.57 -6.43
CA LEU A 217 -13.27 -6.98 -5.59
C LEU A 217 -12.83 -5.60 -6.09
N ASP A 218 -12.54 -4.69 -5.17
CA ASP A 218 -12.12 -3.29 -5.42
C ASP A 218 -10.67 -3.03 -5.03
N PHE A 219 -10.10 -3.90 -4.19
CA PHE A 219 -8.79 -3.75 -3.60
C PHE A 219 -8.11 -5.11 -3.45
N ILE A 220 -6.84 -5.21 -3.81
CA ILE A 220 -6.04 -6.42 -3.59
C ILE A 220 -4.69 -6.02 -3.00
N LYS A 221 -4.38 -6.56 -1.83
CA LYS A 221 -3.04 -6.52 -1.21
C LYS A 221 -2.27 -7.76 -1.62
N VAL A 222 -1.16 -7.60 -2.34
CA VAL A 222 -0.31 -8.72 -2.74
C VAL A 222 0.96 -8.76 -1.89
N ASP A 223 1.14 -9.89 -1.20
CA ASP A 223 2.31 -10.14 -0.35
C ASP A 223 3.45 -10.87 -1.07
N ASP A 224 4.61 -10.93 -0.42
CA ASP A 224 5.87 -11.49 -0.92
C ASP A 224 6.39 -10.75 -2.17
N MET A 225 6.25 -9.42 -2.18
CA MET A 225 6.58 -8.59 -3.35
C MET A 225 7.91 -7.84 -3.23
N SER A 226 8.28 -7.41 -2.02
CA SER A 226 9.39 -6.45 -1.87
C SER A 226 10.77 -7.07 -1.72
N TYR A 227 10.89 -8.33 -1.29
CA TYR A 227 12.20 -8.93 -1.03
C TYR A 227 12.30 -10.38 -1.54
N PRO A 228 13.23 -10.67 -2.47
CA PRO A 228 14.06 -9.75 -3.24
C PRO A 228 13.32 -9.08 -4.41
N TYR A 229 13.16 -7.75 -4.37
CA TYR A 229 12.38 -6.98 -5.35
C TYR A 229 12.68 -7.31 -6.81
N ASP A 230 13.96 -7.37 -7.19
CA ASP A 230 14.37 -7.57 -8.59
C ASP A 230 13.90 -8.91 -9.16
N ARG A 231 13.72 -9.94 -8.31
CA ARG A 231 13.17 -11.24 -8.74
C ARG A 231 11.65 -11.22 -8.86
N HIS A 232 10.97 -10.27 -8.22
CA HIS A 232 9.50 -10.20 -8.16
C HIS A 232 8.94 -9.09 -9.06
N ALA A 233 9.80 -8.22 -9.61
CA ALA A 233 9.41 -7.11 -10.48
C ALA A 233 8.57 -7.55 -11.69
N ALA A 234 8.93 -8.66 -12.34
CA ALA A 234 8.15 -9.19 -13.45
C ALA A 234 6.74 -9.64 -13.04
N GLU A 235 6.58 -10.19 -11.82
CA GLU A 235 5.26 -10.54 -11.28
C GLU A 235 4.46 -9.29 -10.86
N ILE A 236 5.12 -8.22 -10.37
CA ILE A 236 4.48 -6.90 -10.15
C ILE A 236 3.88 -6.37 -11.45
N GLU A 237 4.67 -6.37 -12.54
CA GLU A 237 4.22 -5.94 -13.87
C GLU A 237 3.08 -6.82 -14.39
N ALA A 238 3.17 -8.14 -14.21
CA ALA A 238 2.16 -9.09 -14.65
C ALA A 238 0.83 -8.91 -13.92
N ILE A 239 0.88 -8.71 -12.61
CA ILE A 239 -0.29 -8.42 -11.77
C ILE A 239 -0.92 -7.09 -12.16
N HIS A 240 -0.10 -6.05 -12.35
CA HIS A 240 -0.59 -4.76 -12.85
C HIS A 240 -1.32 -4.92 -14.19
N ALA A 241 -0.70 -5.62 -15.15
CA ALA A 241 -1.31 -5.88 -16.46
C ALA A 241 -2.61 -6.70 -16.35
N ALA A 242 -2.65 -7.71 -15.47
CA ALA A 242 -3.83 -8.53 -15.24
C ALA A 242 -5.00 -7.70 -14.67
N ILE A 243 -4.73 -6.78 -13.74
CA ILE A 243 -5.72 -5.82 -13.23
C ILE A 243 -6.23 -4.93 -14.36
N GLN A 244 -5.36 -4.38 -15.21
CA GLN A 244 -5.80 -3.56 -16.36
C GLN A 244 -6.69 -4.33 -17.35
N ARG A 245 -6.54 -5.66 -17.43
CA ARG A 245 -7.28 -6.54 -18.36
C ARG A 245 -8.53 -7.18 -17.76
N CYS A 246 -8.70 -7.15 -16.43
CA CYS A 246 -9.79 -7.88 -15.78
C CYS A 246 -11.18 -7.24 -15.95
N GLY A 247 -11.23 -6.00 -16.47
CA GLY A 247 -12.48 -5.28 -16.75
C GLY A 247 -13.12 -4.62 -15.52
N ARG A 248 -12.45 -4.62 -14.36
CA ARG A 248 -12.86 -3.92 -13.14
C ARG A 248 -11.69 -3.10 -12.59
N PRO A 249 -11.91 -1.84 -12.15
CA PRO A 249 -10.87 -1.10 -11.46
C PRO A 249 -10.59 -1.73 -10.08
N ILE A 250 -9.34 -2.13 -9.83
CA ILE A 250 -8.89 -2.71 -8.57
C ILE A 250 -7.67 -1.91 -8.09
N ILE A 251 -7.72 -1.41 -6.86
CA ILE A 251 -6.57 -0.77 -6.21
C ILE A 251 -5.57 -1.86 -5.84
N LEU A 252 -4.32 -1.71 -6.28
CA LEU A 252 -3.22 -2.61 -5.94
C LEU A 252 -2.41 -2.06 -4.77
N SER A 253 -2.30 -2.88 -3.71
CA SER A 253 -1.36 -2.71 -2.60
C SER A 253 -0.27 -3.77 -2.67
N LEU A 254 0.99 -3.40 -2.43
CA LEU A 254 2.13 -4.34 -2.40
C LEU A 254 2.75 -4.43 -1.00
N SER A 255 3.12 -5.65 -0.62
CA SER A 255 3.55 -6.00 0.73
C SER A 255 4.41 -7.28 0.72
N PRO A 256 5.10 -7.64 1.82
CA PRO A 256 5.51 -6.75 2.90
C PRO A 256 6.53 -5.73 2.38
N GLY A 257 7.09 -4.90 3.25
CA GLY A 257 8.29 -4.12 2.97
C GLY A 257 9.57 -4.80 3.49
N GLU A 258 10.72 -4.13 3.48
CA GLU A 258 10.89 -2.77 2.96
C GLU A 258 11.03 -2.79 1.43
N THR A 259 10.11 -2.12 0.72
CA THR A 259 10.35 -1.83 -0.70
C THR A 259 11.66 -1.04 -0.81
N PRO A 260 12.60 -1.40 -1.70
CA PRO A 260 13.83 -0.63 -1.85
C PRO A 260 13.55 0.77 -2.44
N LEU A 261 14.08 1.83 -1.84
CA LEU A 261 13.91 3.22 -2.32
C LEU A 261 14.35 3.42 -3.77
N LEU A 262 15.37 2.67 -4.22
CA LEU A 262 15.85 2.69 -5.62
C LEU A 262 14.77 2.25 -6.62
N GLN A 263 13.73 1.55 -6.16
CA GLN A 263 12.63 1.06 -6.98
C GLN A 263 11.40 1.97 -6.94
N GLY A 264 11.52 3.18 -6.36
CA GLY A 264 10.39 4.11 -6.22
C GLY A 264 9.70 4.48 -7.53
N ASP A 265 10.46 4.67 -8.61
CA ASP A 265 9.91 4.93 -9.94
C ASP A 265 9.20 3.71 -10.53
N HIS A 266 9.68 2.50 -10.25
CA HIS A 266 9.06 1.28 -10.72
C HIS A 266 7.76 1.00 -9.96
N VAL A 267 7.81 1.01 -8.63
CA VAL A 267 6.67 0.66 -7.78
C VAL A 267 5.50 1.65 -7.96
N SER A 268 5.80 2.95 -8.05
CA SER A 268 4.77 3.99 -8.20
C SER A 268 4.04 3.96 -9.55
N ARG A 269 4.61 3.31 -10.57
CA ARG A 269 3.96 3.10 -11.87
C ARG A 269 3.03 1.89 -11.87
N HIS A 270 3.28 0.90 -11.02
CA HIS A 270 2.59 -0.38 -11.07
C HIS A 270 1.58 -0.59 -9.92
N ALA A 271 1.72 0.09 -8.79
CA ALA A 271 0.82 -0.04 -7.64
C ALA A 271 0.31 1.31 -7.13
N GLN A 272 -0.88 1.29 -6.52
CA GLN A 272 -1.46 2.47 -5.87
C GLN A 272 -0.89 2.70 -4.48
N MET A 273 -0.44 1.63 -3.80
CA MET A 273 0.27 1.73 -2.54
C MET A 273 1.27 0.58 -2.37
N TRP A 274 2.33 0.80 -1.59
CA TRP A 274 3.37 -0.20 -1.33
C TRP A 274 4.02 0.00 0.03
N ARG A 275 4.26 -1.09 0.74
CA ARG A 275 4.85 -1.10 2.07
C ARG A 275 6.29 -0.58 2.06
N ILE A 276 6.54 0.44 2.87
CA ILE A 276 7.87 1.04 3.09
C ILE A 276 8.63 0.39 4.26
N ALA A 277 7.95 -0.47 5.01
CA ALA A 277 8.46 -1.17 6.17
C ALA A 277 8.00 -2.63 6.15
N ASP A 278 8.76 -3.50 6.81
CA ASP A 278 8.24 -4.80 7.26
C ASP A 278 7.08 -4.61 8.26
N ASP A 279 6.45 -5.68 8.72
CA ASP A 279 5.19 -5.64 9.47
C ASP A 279 5.25 -4.69 10.68
N PHE A 280 4.36 -3.69 10.66
CA PHE A 280 4.28 -2.67 11.68
C PHE A 280 3.37 -3.12 12.82
N TRP A 281 3.93 -3.08 14.02
CA TRP A 281 3.22 -3.38 15.26
C TRP A 281 3.35 -2.23 16.25
N ASP A 282 2.63 -2.37 17.35
CA ASP A 282 2.49 -1.40 18.43
C ASP A 282 3.72 -1.33 19.35
N GLU A 283 4.89 -1.09 18.74
CA GLU A 283 6.17 -0.98 19.42
C GLU A 283 6.85 0.33 19.05
N TRP A 284 7.26 1.10 20.06
CA TRP A 284 7.90 2.40 19.82
C TRP A 284 9.08 2.34 18.83
N PRO A 285 10.02 1.36 18.91
CA PRO A 285 11.12 1.30 17.94
C PRO A 285 10.67 1.15 16.48
N MET A 286 9.54 0.49 16.24
CA MET A 286 8.96 0.39 14.90
C MET A 286 8.40 1.73 14.44
N LEU A 287 7.71 2.46 15.34
CA LEU A 287 7.17 3.79 15.07
C LEU A 287 8.28 4.83 14.84
N GLU A 288 9.32 4.81 15.67
CA GLU A 288 10.49 5.66 15.53
C GLU A 288 11.15 5.49 14.15
N ALA A 289 11.27 4.26 13.67
CA ALA A 289 11.85 3.98 12.35
C ALA A 289 11.01 4.54 11.19
N GLN A 290 9.68 4.69 11.35
CA GLN A 290 8.82 5.21 10.29
C GLN A 290 9.07 6.68 9.95
N PHE A 291 9.58 7.48 10.87
CA PHE A 291 9.92 8.89 10.60
C PHE A 291 10.86 9.00 9.40
N VAL A 292 12.01 8.33 9.46
CA VAL A 292 13.02 8.37 8.40
C VAL A 292 12.54 7.68 7.12
N ARG A 293 11.78 6.58 7.24
CA ARG A 293 11.21 5.90 6.06
C ARG A 293 10.26 6.82 5.30
N LEU A 294 9.31 7.47 5.98
CA LEU A 294 8.36 8.40 5.35
C LEU A 294 9.05 9.65 4.79
N GLU A 295 10.06 10.16 5.48
CA GLU A 295 10.93 11.24 4.97
C GLU A 295 11.53 10.86 3.61
N ASN A 296 12.19 9.71 3.54
CA ASN A 296 12.88 9.22 2.34
C ASN A 296 11.93 8.91 1.17
N TRP A 297 10.70 8.48 1.46
CA TRP A 297 9.71 8.12 0.45
C TRP A 297 8.92 9.32 -0.11
N THR A 298 9.07 10.51 0.47
CA THR A 298 8.39 11.75 0.06
C THR A 298 8.47 12.04 -1.45
N PRO A 299 9.62 11.87 -2.14
CA PRO A 299 9.72 12.17 -3.58
C PRO A 299 8.81 11.33 -4.49
N TYR A 300 8.41 10.13 -4.06
CA TYR A 300 7.60 9.22 -4.87
C TYR A 300 6.10 9.28 -4.58
N ARG A 301 5.71 10.02 -3.54
CA ARG A 301 4.32 10.18 -3.14
C ARG A 301 3.58 11.14 -4.09
N ARG A 302 2.52 10.65 -4.72
CA ARG A 302 1.66 11.45 -5.61
C ARG A 302 0.24 10.87 -5.66
N PRO A 303 -0.77 11.63 -6.15
CA PRO A 303 -2.08 11.06 -6.42
C PRO A 303 -1.98 9.74 -7.20
N GLY A 304 -2.63 8.70 -6.69
CA GLY A 304 -2.61 7.35 -7.24
C GLY A 304 -1.35 6.52 -6.95
N ALA A 305 -0.41 6.99 -6.12
CA ALA A 305 0.79 6.26 -5.74
C ALA A 305 1.28 6.69 -4.33
N TRP A 306 1.03 5.84 -3.33
CA TRP A 306 1.19 6.15 -1.91
C TRP A 306 2.18 5.21 -1.22
N PRO A 307 3.32 5.72 -0.72
CA PRO A 307 4.15 4.98 0.21
C PRO A 307 3.34 4.63 1.46
N ASP A 308 3.30 3.34 1.81
CA ASP A 308 2.48 2.79 2.88
C ASP A 308 3.32 2.46 4.11
N ALA A 309 3.10 3.22 5.19
CA ALA A 309 3.72 2.97 6.50
C ALA A 309 3.06 1.80 7.26
N ASP A 310 2.17 1.05 6.60
CA ASP A 310 1.43 -0.10 7.10
C ASP A 310 0.23 0.27 7.99
N MET A 311 -0.51 -0.78 8.37
CA MET A 311 -1.73 -0.73 9.15
C MET A 311 -1.53 -0.04 10.51
N LEU A 312 -2.62 0.49 11.06
CA LEU A 312 -2.68 1.15 12.36
C LEU A 312 -3.01 0.11 13.45
N PRO A 313 -2.06 -0.30 14.30
CA PRO A 313 -2.28 -1.28 15.36
C PRO A 313 -2.91 -0.60 16.58
N LEU A 314 -4.15 -0.13 16.41
CA LEU A 314 -4.93 0.56 17.43
C LEU A 314 -6.08 -0.33 17.93
N GLY A 315 -6.61 -0.06 19.13
CA GLY A 315 -7.70 -0.83 19.73
C GLY A 315 -7.30 -2.27 20.08
N ARG A 316 -8.25 -3.20 19.97
CA ARG A 316 -8.08 -4.63 20.32
C ARG A 316 -7.34 -5.40 19.22
N LEU A 317 -6.24 -6.05 19.57
CA LEU A 317 -5.31 -6.73 18.65
C LEU A 317 -5.07 -8.19 19.07
N ALA A 318 -4.24 -8.90 18.31
CA ALA A 318 -3.66 -10.18 18.67
C ALA A 318 -4.71 -11.24 19.03
N LEU A 319 -5.70 -11.48 18.15
CA LEU A 319 -6.78 -12.46 18.37
C LEU A 319 -7.61 -12.16 19.63
N GLY A 320 -7.73 -10.88 19.97
CA GLY A 320 -8.49 -10.42 21.14
C GLY A 320 -7.71 -10.48 22.47
N GLN A 321 -6.44 -10.90 22.45
CA GLN A 321 -5.65 -11.13 23.66
C GLN A 321 -5.31 -9.84 24.42
N ARG A 322 -5.19 -8.71 23.72
CA ARG A 322 -4.78 -7.43 24.31
C ARG A 322 -5.21 -6.24 23.47
N ASP A 323 -5.29 -5.07 24.11
CA ASP A 323 -5.34 -3.80 23.40
C ASP A 323 -3.92 -3.37 22.94
N THR A 324 -3.85 -2.32 22.14
CA THR A 324 -2.60 -1.71 21.70
C THR A 324 -1.70 -1.32 22.88
N ARG A 325 -0.40 -1.56 22.75
CA ARG A 325 0.64 -1.17 23.70
C ARG A 325 1.05 0.28 23.54
N PHE A 326 0.66 0.94 22.46
CA PHE A 326 0.92 2.36 22.30
C PHE A 326 0.18 3.16 23.38
N THR A 327 0.92 4.00 24.08
CA THR A 327 0.38 5.01 24.99
C THR A 327 -0.49 6.02 24.22
N PRO A 328 -1.37 6.78 24.88
CA PRO A 328 -2.18 7.80 24.20
C PRO A 328 -1.36 8.81 23.37
N ASP A 329 -0.16 9.19 23.85
CA ASP A 329 0.75 10.07 23.12
C ASP A 329 1.31 9.40 21.86
N GLU A 330 1.70 8.12 21.96
CA GLU A 330 2.18 7.33 20.82
C GLU A 330 1.08 7.11 19.78
N GLN A 331 -0.16 6.82 20.20
CA GLN A 331 -1.30 6.69 19.29
C GLN A 331 -1.57 7.99 18.52
N ARG A 332 -1.51 9.13 19.21
CA ARG A 332 -1.59 10.45 18.57
C ARG A 332 -0.42 10.68 17.62
N THR A 333 0.78 10.25 17.98
CA THR A 333 1.99 10.36 17.14
C THR A 333 1.90 9.52 15.87
N VAL A 334 1.42 8.27 15.94
CA VAL A 334 1.11 7.45 14.75
C VAL A 334 0.15 8.19 13.84
N MET A 335 -1.02 8.61 14.36
CA MET A 335 -2.03 9.27 13.54
C MET A 335 -1.53 10.59 12.94
N THR A 336 -0.76 11.36 13.69
CA THR A 336 -0.18 12.63 13.22
C THR A 336 0.84 12.39 12.11
N LEU A 337 1.75 11.42 12.27
CA LEU A 337 2.78 11.10 11.29
C LEU A 337 2.18 10.52 10.00
N TRP A 338 1.26 9.55 10.11
CA TRP A 338 0.58 8.97 8.94
C TRP A 338 -0.23 10.03 8.20
N SER A 339 -0.86 10.97 8.93
CA SER A 339 -1.66 12.03 8.33
C SER A 339 -0.80 13.06 7.59
N ILE A 340 0.23 13.59 8.23
CA ILE A 340 1.08 14.63 7.61
C ILE A 340 1.97 14.07 6.50
N ALA A 341 2.41 12.81 6.59
CA ALA A 341 3.17 12.17 5.52
C ALA A 341 2.25 11.62 4.39
N ARG A 342 0.94 11.62 4.62
CA ARG A 342 -0.11 11.08 3.73
C ARG A 342 0.06 9.60 3.40
N SER A 343 0.39 8.79 4.41
CA SER A 343 0.30 7.32 4.32
C SER A 343 -1.18 6.90 4.20
N PRO A 344 -1.50 5.77 3.55
CA PRO A 344 -2.80 5.12 3.70
C PRO A 344 -3.15 4.92 5.18
N LEU A 345 -4.44 5.04 5.53
CA LEU A 345 -4.94 4.89 6.89
C LEU A 345 -5.76 3.61 7.00
N ILE A 346 -5.10 2.49 7.30
CA ILE A 346 -5.74 1.17 7.37
C ILE A 346 -5.82 0.73 8.83
N MET A 347 -7.00 0.76 9.43
CA MET A 347 -7.21 0.30 10.81
C MET A 347 -7.04 -1.22 10.92
N GLY A 348 -6.21 -1.69 11.87
CA GLY A 348 -5.94 -3.12 12.05
C GLY A 348 -6.70 -3.79 13.22
N GLY A 349 -7.20 -2.99 14.17
CA GLY A 349 -7.88 -3.51 15.36
C GLY A 349 -9.29 -4.02 15.13
N ASP A 350 -9.74 -4.87 16.04
CA ASP A 350 -11.08 -5.47 15.99
C ASP A 350 -12.15 -4.42 16.30
N LEU A 351 -12.89 -3.97 15.28
CA LEU A 351 -13.89 -2.90 15.42
C LEU A 351 -15.07 -3.29 16.31
N ARG A 352 -15.27 -4.59 16.59
CA ARG A 352 -16.29 -5.07 17.55
C ARG A 352 -16.01 -4.62 18.98
N HIS A 353 -14.76 -4.23 19.23
CA HIS A 353 -14.28 -3.70 20.51
C HIS A 353 -13.80 -2.24 20.37
N LEU A 354 -14.30 -1.50 19.36
CA LEU A 354 -13.91 -0.11 19.14
C LEU A 354 -14.40 0.79 20.27
N ASP A 355 -13.47 1.30 21.06
CA ASP A 355 -13.74 2.28 22.12
C ASP A 355 -13.83 3.72 21.60
N ASP A 356 -14.40 4.61 22.42
CA ASP A 356 -14.62 6.02 22.06
C ASP A 356 -13.31 6.79 21.83
N ALA A 357 -12.24 6.43 22.56
CA ALA A 357 -10.94 7.09 22.44
C ALA A 357 -10.31 6.79 21.08
N THR A 358 -10.31 5.52 20.67
CA THR A 358 -9.84 5.06 19.37
C THR A 358 -10.73 5.61 18.25
N LEU A 359 -12.06 5.61 18.43
CA LEU A 359 -12.97 6.21 17.46
C LEU A 359 -12.68 7.70 17.27
N ALA A 360 -12.43 8.45 18.35
CA ALA A 360 -12.10 9.88 18.27
C ALA A 360 -10.78 10.13 17.53
N LEU A 361 -9.78 9.25 17.69
CA LEU A 361 -8.53 9.32 16.91
C LEU A 361 -8.79 9.13 15.42
N LEU A 362 -9.59 8.12 15.06
CA LEU A 362 -9.87 7.74 13.68
C LEU A 362 -10.82 8.72 12.97
N THR A 363 -11.68 9.45 13.69
CA THR A 363 -12.76 10.26 13.09
C THR A 363 -12.58 11.77 13.22
N ASN A 364 -11.43 12.24 13.71
CA ASN A 364 -11.13 13.67 13.75
C ASN A 364 -10.99 14.24 12.33
N ARG A 365 -12.04 14.93 11.86
CA ARG A 365 -12.12 15.48 10.51
C ARG A 365 -11.00 16.46 10.16
N GLU A 366 -10.49 17.21 11.13
CA GLU A 366 -9.43 18.20 10.87
C GLU A 366 -8.08 17.53 10.67
N VAL A 367 -7.80 16.47 11.45
CA VAL A 367 -6.60 15.63 11.27
C VAL A 367 -6.69 14.85 9.95
N LEU A 368 -7.84 14.24 9.65
CA LEU A 368 -8.07 13.52 8.41
C LEU A 368 -7.93 14.43 7.18
N ALA A 369 -8.34 15.70 7.28
CA ALA A 369 -8.13 16.68 6.20
C ALA A 369 -6.65 16.89 5.88
N VAL A 370 -5.74 16.72 6.85
CA VAL A 370 -4.29 16.73 6.57
C VAL A 370 -3.91 15.56 5.67
N ASN A 371 -4.41 14.34 5.94
CA ASN A 371 -4.13 13.18 5.09
C ASN A 371 -4.79 13.29 3.70
N GLN A 372 -6.05 13.73 3.69
CA GLN A 372 -6.92 13.67 2.51
C GLN A 372 -6.87 14.92 1.64
N ALA A 373 -6.55 16.10 2.18
CA ALA A 373 -6.67 17.38 1.48
C ALA A 373 -5.48 18.33 1.76
N SER A 374 -4.25 17.80 1.73
CA SER A 374 -3.03 18.61 1.79
C SER A 374 -2.06 18.34 0.65
N THR A 375 -1.20 19.29 0.34
CA THR A 375 -0.16 19.20 -0.69
C THR A 375 1.16 19.71 -0.14
N ASP A 376 2.27 19.53 -0.88
CA ASP A 376 3.60 20.01 -0.46
C ASP A 376 4.00 19.52 0.96
N ASN A 377 3.59 18.29 1.28
CA ASN A 377 3.94 17.66 2.55
C ASN A 377 5.43 17.32 2.56
N ARG A 378 6.18 17.90 3.50
CA ARG A 378 7.62 17.72 3.55
C ARG A 378 8.16 17.75 4.98
N PRO A 379 9.21 16.97 5.26
CA PRO A 379 9.95 17.11 6.50
C PRO A 379 10.81 18.37 6.48
N HIS A 380 11.20 18.81 7.69
CA HIS A 380 12.18 19.89 7.90
C HIS A 380 13.35 19.37 8.71
N ASP A 381 14.54 19.85 8.39
CA ASP A 381 15.74 19.53 9.14
C ASP A 381 15.72 20.21 10.50
N VAL A 382 15.79 19.41 11.56
CA VAL A 382 15.82 19.89 12.94
C VAL A 382 16.88 19.15 13.74
N ALA A 383 17.53 19.88 14.65
CA ALA A 383 18.57 19.34 15.51
C ALA A 383 18.01 18.41 16.60
N TRP A 384 18.92 17.68 17.27
CA TRP A 384 18.65 16.98 18.54
C TRP A 384 17.58 15.87 18.47
N GLY A 385 17.45 15.22 17.31
CA GLY A 385 16.52 14.11 17.12
C GLY A 385 15.03 14.50 17.07
N LEU A 386 14.72 15.80 17.10
CA LEU A 386 13.36 16.29 16.89
C LEU A 386 12.95 16.11 15.42
N ARG A 387 11.65 16.12 15.16
CA ARG A 387 11.09 16.03 13.81
C ARG A 387 9.98 17.04 13.62
N ILE A 388 9.98 17.69 12.46
CA ILE A 388 8.95 18.65 12.05
C ILE A 388 8.55 18.33 10.62
N TRP A 389 7.24 18.39 10.35
CA TRP A 389 6.69 18.32 9.01
C TRP A 389 5.79 19.53 8.76
N SER A 390 5.71 19.97 7.50
CA SER A 390 4.69 20.92 7.07
C SER A 390 3.95 20.43 5.84
N ALA A 391 2.77 20.97 5.59
CA ALA A 391 2.04 20.83 4.34
C ALA A 391 1.22 22.09 4.05
N ARG A 392 0.69 22.22 2.85
CA ARG A 392 -0.28 23.24 2.44
C ARG A 392 -1.68 22.63 2.41
N ALA A 393 -2.67 23.33 2.95
CA ALA A 393 -4.06 22.90 2.78
C ALA A 393 -4.49 23.12 1.32
N GLU A 394 -5.14 22.13 0.71
CA GLU A 394 -5.55 22.24 -0.68
C GLU A 394 -6.54 23.38 -0.92
N GLY A 395 -6.30 24.17 -1.97
CA GLY A 395 -7.14 25.33 -2.31
C GLY A 395 -7.04 26.50 -1.34
N SER A 396 -6.07 26.50 -0.42
CA SER A 396 -5.86 27.54 0.59
C SER A 396 -4.38 27.94 0.71
N GLU A 397 -4.14 29.12 1.30
CA GLU A 397 -2.80 29.54 1.74
C GLU A 397 -2.44 29.02 3.13
N ASP A 398 -3.33 28.29 3.80
CA ASP A 398 -3.05 27.72 5.11
C ASP A 398 -1.90 26.71 5.06
N ARG A 399 -1.20 26.59 6.19
CA ARG A 399 -0.19 25.56 6.41
C ARG A 399 -0.63 24.60 7.50
N TYR A 400 -0.36 23.32 7.30
CA TYR A 400 -0.33 22.35 8.39
C TYR A 400 1.09 22.24 8.93
N VAL A 401 1.24 22.09 10.24
CA VAL A 401 2.54 21.86 10.90
C VAL A 401 2.38 20.73 11.90
N ALA A 402 3.17 19.68 11.73
CA ALA A 402 3.29 18.60 12.70
C ALA A 402 4.64 18.69 13.42
N LEU A 403 4.61 18.65 14.74
CA LEU A 403 5.79 18.70 15.61
C LEU A 403 5.88 17.39 16.37
N PHE A 404 7.08 16.83 16.47
CA PHE A 404 7.30 15.56 17.14
C PHE A 404 8.52 15.60 18.04
N HIS A 405 8.40 14.94 19.17
CA HIS A 405 9.53 14.57 20.03
C HIS A 405 9.60 13.04 20.08
N PRO A 406 10.28 12.37 19.11
CA PRO A 406 10.41 10.91 19.10
C PRO A 406 11.20 10.32 20.29
N GLY A 407 11.69 11.16 21.19
CA GLY A 407 12.74 10.77 22.11
C GLY A 407 14.11 10.86 21.42
N ASP A 408 15.12 11.11 22.22
CA ASP A 408 16.49 11.28 21.76
C ASP A 408 17.36 10.36 22.63
N LYS A 409 18.22 9.55 22.00
CA LYS A 409 19.19 8.72 22.71
C LYS A 409 20.14 9.57 23.57
N LEU A 410 20.31 10.85 23.23
CA LEU A 410 21.07 11.88 23.95
C LEU A 410 20.21 12.63 24.98
N ASN A 411 18.92 12.29 25.15
CA ASN A 411 18.04 12.79 26.22
C ASN A 411 17.69 11.68 27.22
N PRO A 412 18.66 11.17 28.00
CA PRO A 412 18.44 10.05 28.94
C PRO A 412 17.43 10.39 30.03
N ASP A 413 17.24 11.67 30.33
CA ASP A 413 16.32 12.16 31.38
C ASP A 413 14.83 12.07 30.99
N ARG A 414 14.51 11.77 29.72
CA ARG A 414 13.13 11.71 29.17
C ARG A 414 12.28 12.97 29.44
N LYS A 415 12.92 14.13 29.58
CA LYS A 415 12.22 15.40 29.85
C LYS A 415 11.49 15.92 28.60
N PRO A 416 10.33 16.58 28.77
CA PRO A 416 9.69 17.31 27.68
C PRO A 416 10.62 18.33 27.02
N ARG A 417 10.44 18.55 25.72
CA ARG A 417 11.25 19.51 24.94
C ARG A 417 10.35 20.43 24.14
N GLU A 418 10.74 21.70 24.04
CA GLU A 418 10.13 22.62 23.09
C GLU A 418 10.57 22.24 21.67
N VAL A 419 9.59 22.07 20.79
CA VAL A 419 9.77 21.83 19.37
C VAL A 419 9.05 22.95 18.64
N GLY A 420 9.67 23.57 17.65
CA GLY A 420 9.05 24.68 16.94
C GLY A 420 9.75 25.02 15.64
N ILE A 421 9.00 25.73 14.79
CA ILE A 421 9.46 26.16 13.47
C ILE A 421 9.09 27.64 13.25
N PRO A 422 10.05 28.47 12.80
CA PRO A 422 9.78 29.85 12.38
C PRO A 422 8.79 29.93 11.21
N LEU A 423 8.03 31.03 11.13
CA LEU A 423 7.03 31.22 10.06
C LEU A 423 7.66 31.37 8.67
N ASP A 424 8.86 31.95 8.58
CA ASP A 424 9.56 32.16 7.31
C ASP A 424 9.95 30.83 6.62
N GLN A 425 10.30 29.80 7.39
CA GLN A 425 10.55 28.44 6.89
C GLN A 425 9.29 27.75 6.33
N LEU A 426 8.11 28.24 6.72
CA LEU A 426 6.81 27.81 6.19
C LEU A 426 6.34 28.66 5.00
N GLY A 427 7.14 29.66 4.60
CA GLY A 427 6.75 30.66 3.60
C GLY A 427 5.61 31.55 4.07
N LEU A 428 5.52 31.80 5.38
CA LEU A 428 4.51 32.66 6.00
C LEU A 428 5.18 33.91 6.59
N THR A 429 4.48 35.04 6.54
CA THR A 429 4.94 36.32 7.09
C THR A 429 3.82 37.02 7.83
N GLY A 430 4.15 37.91 8.77
CA GLY A 430 3.18 38.68 9.53
C GLY A 430 2.49 37.84 10.60
N THR A 431 1.26 38.19 10.94
CA THR A 431 0.48 37.51 11.97
C THR A 431 -0.31 36.34 11.37
N VAL A 432 -0.23 35.17 12.01
CA VAL A 432 -0.99 33.98 11.60
C VAL A 432 -1.82 33.47 12.78
N LYS A 433 -3.03 33.01 12.51
CA LYS A 433 -3.89 32.31 13.48
C LYS A 433 -3.43 30.86 13.62
N VAL A 434 -3.41 30.34 14.83
CA VAL A 434 -3.00 28.96 15.13
C VAL A 434 -4.22 28.18 15.64
N ARG A 435 -4.48 27.03 15.04
CA ARG A 435 -5.52 26.08 15.47
C ARG A 435 -4.90 24.72 15.80
N ASP A 436 -5.18 24.20 16.98
CA ASP A 436 -4.83 22.83 17.39
C ASP A 436 -5.87 21.85 16.85
N LEU A 437 -5.45 20.98 15.93
CA LEU A 437 -6.36 20.08 15.22
C LEU A 437 -6.84 18.93 16.09
N TRP A 438 -6.04 18.50 17.08
CA TRP A 438 -6.43 17.45 18.00
C TRP A 438 -7.39 17.96 19.07
N ALA A 439 -7.13 19.17 19.59
CA ALA A 439 -8.00 19.79 20.59
C ALA A 439 -9.21 20.51 19.97
N GLY A 440 -9.25 20.70 18.65
CA GLY A 440 -10.34 21.38 17.95
C GLY A 440 -10.53 22.84 18.38
N ARG A 441 -9.46 23.52 18.82
CA ARG A 441 -9.52 24.87 19.39
C ARG A 441 -8.46 25.80 18.83
N ASP A 442 -8.81 27.07 18.77
CA ASP A 442 -7.88 28.13 18.36
C ASP A 442 -6.98 28.51 19.54
N LEU A 443 -5.69 28.72 19.28
CA LEU A 443 -4.65 29.08 20.25
C LEU A 443 -4.27 30.57 20.19
N GLY A 444 -4.99 31.37 19.39
CA GLY A 444 -4.69 32.77 19.15
C GLY A 444 -3.79 32.97 17.93
N THR A 445 -2.95 34.00 17.97
CA THR A 445 -2.10 34.41 16.84
C THR A 445 -0.63 34.45 17.21
N VAL A 446 0.25 34.12 16.25
CA VAL A 446 1.71 34.22 16.38
C VAL A 446 2.30 35.04 15.22
N SER A 447 3.47 35.65 15.43
CA SER A 447 4.16 36.46 14.42
C SER A 447 5.57 35.96 14.06
N ASN A 448 6.15 35.08 14.87
CA ASN A 448 7.55 34.63 14.72
C ASN A 448 7.64 33.16 14.31
N GLY A 449 6.87 32.29 14.96
CA GLY A 449 6.88 30.84 14.74
C GLY A 449 5.79 30.15 15.54
N VAL A 450 5.64 28.86 15.30
CA VAL A 450 4.79 27.97 16.11
C VAL A 450 5.67 26.98 16.86
N ALA A 451 5.39 26.78 18.15
CA ALA A 451 6.14 25.87 19.01
C ALA A 451 5.22 25.21 20.04
N ALA A 452 5.64 24.04 20.54
CA ALA A 452 4.98 23.31 21.60
C ALA A 452 6.00 22.57 22.47
N THR A 453 5.75 22.52 23.78
CA THR A 453 6.50 21.65 24.70
C THR A 453 5.89 20.26 24.67
N LEU A 454 6.61 19.29 24.12
CA LEU A 454 6.13 17.92 23.90
C LEU A 454 6.79 16.93 24.86
N PRO A 455 6.02 16.01 25.48
CA PRO A 455 6.60 14.87 26.18
C PRO A 455 7.37 13.98 25.21
N VAL A 456 8.20 13.08 25.74
CA VAL A 456 8.83 12.03 24.93
C VAL A 456 7.73 11.18 24.28
N HIS A 457 7.90 10.90 22.98
CA HIS A 457 6.93 10.25 22.09
C HIS A 457 5.69 11.10 21.76
N GLY A 458 5.64 12.34 22.24
CA GLY A 458 4.54 13.27 22.01
C GLY A 458 4.59 13.94 20.65
N SER A 459 3.41 14.38 20.20
CA SER A 459 3.22 15.14 18.96
C SER A 459 2.21 16.27 19.12
N ALA A 460 2.30 17.26 18.24
CA ALA A 460 1.29 18.28 18.03
C ALA A 460 1.02 18.47 16.54
N LEU A 461 -0.21 18.88 16.20
CA LEU A 461 -0.63 19.12 14.83
C LEU A 461 -1.46 20.40 14.76
N TYR A 462 -0.99 21.35 13.96
CA TYR A 462 -1.57 22.69 13.86
C TYR A 462 -1.98 23.03 12.43
N ARG A 463 -3.03 23.84 12.28
CA ARG A 463 -3.29 24.63 11.09
C ARG A 463 -2.96 26.09 11.36
N LEU A 464 -2.20 26.69 10.46
CA LEU A 464 -1.81 28.09 10.46
C LEU A 464 -2.54 28.80 9.34
N THR A 465 -3.29 29.85 9.68
CA THR A 465 -4.04 30.66 8.72
C THR A 465 -3.49 32.08 8.72
N PRO A 466 -2.91 32.56 7.61
CA PRO A 466 -2.53 33.97 7.46
C PRO A 466 -3.70 34.89 7.80
N ALA A 467 -3.45 35.93 8.58
CA ALA A 467 -4.49 36.85 9.04
C ALA A 467 -5.08 37.71 7.92
#